data_AF-A0AAN6URK2-F1
#
_entry.id   AF-A0AAN6URK2-F1
#
_cell.length_a   1.000
_cell.length_b   1.000
_cell.length_c   1.000
_cell.angle_alpha   90.00
_cell.angle_beta   90.00
_cell.angle_gamma   90.00
#
_symmetry.space_group_name_H-M   'P 1'
#
loop_
_entity.id
_entity.type
_entity.pdbx_description
1 polymer ?
#
loop_
_entity_poly.entity_id
_entity_poly.type
_entity_poly.pdbx_seq_one_letter_code
_entity_poly.pdbx_strand_id
1 'polypeptide(L)'
;MSAESAVRCRELVSASPSQHQHQPRSRITRTRTRTRTRPPKLPKMASLPPLPANYAAALRLIDEAHAADPNTIPRDGATVPYELHYAQQMTRWLAARQPDAPPALQLACRAQHFRRWELPRSSHPPTRAGYLTWRAKQKSTAAAQLTALLTSSAAIQPPLAPAEIARVAALVRKEGLQQQQLLQQEQQRDEETQVLEDVACLVFLDDRLDEFGQRAAMDEDKMVTILRKTWAKMGARGRELARGMALSEAAAALVGKALAGGEV
;
A
#
# COMPACT_ATOMS: atom_id res chain seq x y z
N MET A 1 -15.30 -2.06 -4.81
CA MET A 1 -14.13 -2.61 -4.10
C MET A 1 -12.99 -1.63 -4.30
N SER A 2 -12.24 -1.26 -3.25
CA SER A 2 -11.11 -0.32 -3.36
C SER A 2 -9.81 -1.07 -3.64
N ALA A 3 -8.85 -0.36 -4.25
CA ALA A 3 -7.51 -0.79 -4.65
C ALA A 3 -6.69 -1.53 -3.57
N GLU A 4 -7.03 -1.34 -2.30
CA GLU A 4 -6.24 -1.85 -1.16
C GLU A 4 -6.25 -3.38 -1.03
N SER A 5 -7.08 -4.16 -1.74
CA SER A 5 -7.52 -5.48 -1.27
C SER A 5 -6.74 -6.74 -1.72
N ALA A 6 -5.40 -6.76 -1.80
CA ALA A 6 -4.74 -7.93 -2.40
C ALA A 6 -3.36 -8.39 -1.88
N VAL A 7 -3.40 -9.53 -1.20
CA VAL A 7 -2.31 -10.52 -1.09
C VAL A 7 -2.95 -11.90 -1.30
N ARG A 8 -2.21 -12.84 -1.86
CA ARG A 8 -2.55 -13.81 -2.92
C ARG A 8 -3.16 -15.14 -2.41
N CYS A 9 -4.01 -15.77 -3.22
CA CYS A 9 -4.26 -17.22 -3.20
C CYS A 9 -3.17 -17.91 -4.04
N ARG A 10 -2.30 -18.69 -3.41
CA ARG A 10 -1.61 -19.82 -4.07
C ARG A 10 -1.29 -20.86 -2.99
N GLU A 11 -2.08 -21.93 -2.96
CA GLU A 11 -1.62 -23.30 -2.71
C GLU A 11 -2.86 -24.20 -2.77
N LEU A 12 -2.86 -25.15 -3.71
CA LEU A 12 -3.50 -26.47 -3.68
C LEU A 12 -3.39 -27.07 -5.08
N VAL A 13 -2.21 -27.61 -5.42
CA VAL A 13 -2.11 -28.79 -6.30
C VAL A 13 -0.87 -29.58 -5.88
N SER A 14 -1.08 -30.57 -5.01
CA SER A 14 -0.18 -31.71 -4.87
C SER A 14 -0.90 -32.92 -5.45
N ALA A 15 -0.56 -33.29 -6.69
CA ALA A 15 -0.91 -34.58 -7.25
C ALA A 15 0.19 -35.03 -8.22
N SER A 16 0.70 -36.23 -8.00
CA SER A 16 1.48 -37.04 -8.93
C SER A 16 1.48 -38.48 -8.45
N PRO A 17 1.82 -39.47 -9.30
CA PRO A 17 1.54 -39.56 -10.75
C PRO A 17 1.10 -40.98 -11.17
N SER A 18 0.51 -41.16 -12.37
CA SER A 18 0.84 -42.34 -13.19
C SER A 18 0.47 -42.16 -14.68
N GLN A 19 1.53 -42.18 -15.48
CA GLN A 19 1.75 -42.82 -16.79
C GLN A 19 0.68 -42.74 -17.89
N HIS A 20 1.02 -42.05 -18.98
CA HIS A 20 1.16 -42.70 -20.30
C HIS A 20 2.15 -41.96 -21.21
N GLN A 21 2.95 -42.74 -21.92
CA GLN A 21 3.98 -42.34 -22.88
C GLN A 21 3.35 -41.74 -24.15
N HIS A 22 3.95 -40.66 -24.68
CA HIS A 22 4.22 -40.52 -26.11
C HIS A 22 5.25 -39.41 -26.38
N GLN A 23 6.16 -39.72 -27.32
CA GLN A 23 7.36 -38.99 -27.75
C GLN A 23 7.07 -37.91 -28.83
N PRO A 24 8.08 -37.11 -29.29
CA PRO A 24 8.02 -35.65 -29.27
C PRO A 24 7.69 -34.99 -30.63
N ARG A 25 7.26 -33.73 -30.60
CA ARG A 25 7.36 -32.81 -31.75
C ARG A 25 7.90 -31.45 -31.31
N SER A 26 9.08 -31.14 -31.84
CA SER A 26 9.77 -29.87 -31.74
C SER A 26 8.91 -28.73 -32.28
N ARG A 27 8.72 -27.67 -31.48
CA ARG A 27 8.33 -26.37 -31.99
C ARG A 27 9.06 -25.27 -31.24
N ILE A 28 10.02 -24.67 -31.94
CA ILE A 28 10.71 -23.45 -31.58
C ILE A 28 9.65 -22.33 -31.52
N THR A 29 9.41 -21.77 -30.33
CA THR A 29 8.69 -20.51 -30.18
C THR A 29 9.60 -19.51 -29.48
N ARG A 30 10.00 -18.49 -30.25
CA ARG A 30 10.80 -17.33 -29.85
C ARG A 30 10.31 -16.76 -28.51
N THR A 31 11.13 -16.88 -27.49
CA THR A 31 11.06 -16.05 -26.27
C THR A 31 11.33 -14.61 -26.69
N ARG A 32 10.27 -13.81 -26.74
CA ARG A 32 10.35 -12.37 -27.00
C ARG A 32 10.80 -11.72 -25.70
N THR A 33 12.12 -11.61 -25.52
CA THR A 33 12.75 -10.89 -24.42
C THR A 33 12.31 -9.44 -24.49
N ARG A 34 11.40 -9.04 -23.59
CA ARG A 34 10.91 -7.67 -23.49
C ARG A 34 12.05 -6.83 -22.89
N THR A 35 12.74 -6.08 -23.75
CA THR A 35 13.75 -5.10 -23.37
C THR A 35 13.13 -4.11 -22.39
N ARG A 36 13.62 -4.13 -21.13
CA ARG A 36 13.31 -3.10 -20.13
C ARG A 36 13.89 -1.78 -20.62
N THR A 37 13.03 -0.88 -21.06
CA THR A 37 13.36 0.54 -21.23
C THR A 37 13.88 1.11 -19.92
N ARG A 38 14.97 1.86 -20.00
CA ARG A 38 15.63 2.52 -18.86
C ARG A 38 14.62 3.41 -18.13
N PRO A 39 14.42 3.30 -16.80
CA PRO A 39 13.50 4.17 -16.11
C PRO A 39 13.99 5.63 -16.18
N PRO A 40 13.11 6.61 -16.43
CA PRO A 40 13.46 8.02 -16.29
C PRO A 40 13.79 8.33 -14.83
N LYS A 41 14.72 9.27 -14.62
CA LYS A 41 15.19 9.69 -13.29
C LYS A 41 14.01 10.23 -12.47
N LEU A 42 13.61 9.48 -11.46
CA LEU A 42 12.84 10.01 -10.33
C LEU A 42 13.55 11.26 -9.79
N PRO A 43 12.82 12.27 -9.27
CA PRO A 43 13.46 13.37 -8.55
C PRO A 43 14.41 12.77 -7.50
N LYS A 44 15.59 13.39 -7.31
CA LYS A 44 16.58 12.96 -6.29
C LYS A 44 15.80 12.55 -5.05
N MET A 45 15.87 11.27 -4.68
CA MET A 45 15.07 10.67 -3.61
C MET A 45 15.18 11.57 -2.38
N ALA A 46 14.15 12.36 -2.11
CA ALA A 46 14.10 13.16 -0.91
C ALA A 46 14.20 12.19 0.27
N SER A 47 15.10 12.45 1.22
CA SER A 47 15.15 11.72 2.48
C SER A 47 14.30 12.45 3.50
N LEU A 48 13.52 11.72 4.29
CA LEU A 48 12.77 12.30 5.40
C LEU A 48 13.73 12.81 6.49
N PRO A 49 13.26 13.75 7.34
CA PRO A 49 14.04 14.22 8.47
C PRO A 49 14.38 13.05 9.40
N PRO A 50 15.60 13.01 9.96
CA PRO A 50 15.97 11.96 10.90
C PRO A 50 15.05 11.98 12.13
N LEU A 51 14.66 10.79 12.58
CA LEU A 51 13.81 10.62 13.75
C LEU A 51 14.64 10.75 15.04
N PRO A 52 14.07 11.30 16.12
CA PRO A 52 14.64 11.15 17.47
C PRO A 52 14.79 9.66 17.83
N ALA A 53 15.71 9.34 18.74
CA ALA A 53 16.12 7.95 19.03
C ALA A 53 14.95 7.01 19.38
N ASN A 54 13.98 7.49 20.17
CA ASN A 54 12.79 6.72 20.54
C ASN A 54 11.85 6.45 19.33
N TYR A 55 11.64 7.43 18.45
CA TYR A 55 10.89 7.24 17.21
C TYR A 55 11.63 6.33 16.22
N ALA A 56 12.95 6.43 16.12
CA ALA A 56 13.75 5.53 15.29
C ALA A 56 13.65 4.08 15.80
N ALA A 57 13.69 3.87 17.12
CA ALA A 57 13.47 2.55 17.73
C ALA A 57 12.06 2.01 17.44
N ALA A 58 11.03 2.85 17.57
CA ALA A 58 9.66 2.51 17.21
C ALA A 58 9.53 2.09 15.73
N LEU A 59 10.16 2.85 14.81
CA LEU A 59 10.17 2.53 13.39
C LEU A 59 10.80 1.17 13.12
N ARG A 60 11.93 0.85 13.77
CA ARG A 60 12.59 -0.46 13.66
C ARG A 60 11.69 -1.60 14.14
N LEU A 61 10.99 -1.42 15.26
CA LEU A 61 10.05 -2.43 15.78
C LEU A 61 8.86 -2.65 14.83
N ILE A 62 8.40 -1.60 14.15
CA ILE A 62 7.39 -1.72 13.10
C ILE A 62 7.92 -2.53 11.92
N ASP A 63 9.14 -2.25 11.47
CA ASP A 63 9.79 -3.01 10.39
C ASP A 63 10.00 -4.48 10.78
N GLU A 64 10.41 -4.77 12.02
CA GLU A 64 10.54 -6.13 12.56
C GLU A 64 9.20 -6.88 12.56
N ALA A 65 8.12 -6.20 12.96
CA ALA A 65 6.79 -6.79 12.88
C ALA A 65 6.43 -7.11 11.42
N HIS A 66 6.62 -6.19 10.48
CA HIS A 66 6.36 -6.43 9.06
C HIS A 66 7.25 -7.51 8.43
N ALA A 67 8.48 -7.67 8.93
CA ALA A 67 9.40 -8.71 8.48
C ALA A 67 8.89 -10.13 8.80
N ALA A 68 7.94 -10.26 9.73
CA ALA A 68 7.28 -11.52 10.06
C ALA A 68 6.15 -11.91 9.10
N ASP A 69 5.85 -11.10 8.07
CA ASP A 69 4.89 -11.47 7.03
C ASP A 69 5.38 -12.70 6.25
N PRO A 70 4.66 -13.83 6.28
CA PRO A 70 5.05 -15.03 5.54
C PRO A 70 4.87 -14.87 4.02
N ASN A 71 4.10 -13.87 3.58
CA ASN A 71 3.93 -13.58 2.17
C ASN A 71 5.14 -12.82 1.67
N THR A 72 5.72 -13.27 0.56
CA THR A 72 6.94 -12.68 0.04
C THR A 72 6.85 -12.34 -1.45
N ILE A 73 7.69 -11.39 -1.88
CA ILE A 73 7.81 -10.99 -3.28
C ILE A 73 9.28 -11.02 -3.75
N PRO A 74 9.53 -11.29 -5.04
CA PRO A 74 10.87 -11.18 -5.59
C PRO A 74 11.27 -9.71 -5.73
N ARG A 75 12.45 -9.36 -5.22
CA ARG A 75 13.01 -8.00 -5.29
C ARG A 75 14.54 -8.06 -5.34
N ASP A 76 15.13 -7.41 -6.34
CA ASP A 76 16.59 -7.25 -6.49
C ASP A 76 17.40 -8.55 -6.35
N GLY A 77 16.86 -9.65 -6.89
CA GLY A 77 17.48 -10.98 -6.84
C GLY A 77 17.27 -11.75 -5.53
N ALA A 78 16.56 -11.17 -4.57
CA ALA A 78 16.16 -11.79 -3.31
C ALA A 78 14.64 -11.89 -3.19
N THR A 79 14.19 -12.49 -2.09
CA THR A 79 12.78 -12.58 -1.71
C THR A 79 12.59 -11.80 -0.40
N VAL A 80 11.63 -10.88 -0.37
CA VAL A 80 11.39 -10.00 0.80
C VAL A 80 9.94 -10.13 1.31
N PRO A 81 9.69 -10.00 2.63
CA PRO A 81 8.34 -9.95 3.18
C PRO A 81 7.52 -8.81 2.56
N TYR A 82 6.29 -9.11 2.18
CA TYR A 82 5.46 -8.21 1.36
C TYR A 82 5.09 -6.93 2.12
N GLU A 83 4.59 -7.04 3.36
CA GLU A 83 4.24 -5.83 4.12
C GLU A 83 5.49 -5.00 4.50
N LEU A 84 6.68 -5.60 4.66
CA LEU A 84 7.91 -4.84 4.88
C LEU A 84 8.28 -4.01 3.65
N HIS A 85 8.22 -4.61 2.46
CA HIS A 85 8.41 -3.89 1.20
C HIS A 85 7.38 -2.76 1.07
N TYR A 86 6.10 -3.05 1.31
CA TYR A 86 5.04 -2.04 1.25
C TYR A 86 5.32 -0.86 2.21
N ALA A 87 5.70 -1.13 3.46
CA ALA A 87 6.05 -0.12 4.45
C ALA A 87 7.22 0.78 4.03
N GLN A 88 8.24 0.20 3.38
CA GLN A 88 9.36 0.96 2.82
C GLN A 88 8.92 1.84 1.65
N GLN A 89 8.02 1.34 0.79
CA GLN A 89 7.43 2.12 -0.30
C GLN A 89 6.59 3.30 0.23
N MET A 90 5.83 3.10 1.32
CA MET A 90 5.11 4.18 2.01
C MET A 90 6.07 5.28 2.46
N THR A 91 7.21 4.92 3.04
CA THR A 91 8.23 5.90 3.48
C THR A 91 8.82 6.67 2.30
N ARG A 92 9.13 5.97 1.19
CA ARG A 92 9.64 6.60 -0.03
C ARG A 92 8.66 7.63 -0.61
N TRP A 93 7.38 7.27 -0.70
CA TRP A 93 6.36 8.16 -1.23
C TRP A 93 6.00 9.29 -0.25
N LEU A 94 6.07 9.06 1.06
CA LEU A 94 5.95 10.11 2.06
C LEU A 94 7.04 11.17 1.88
N ALA A 95 8.29 10.76 1.64
CA ALA A 95 9.38 11.70 1.43
C ALA A 95 9.18 12.60 0.19
N ALA A 96 8.51 12.08 -0.85
CA ALA A 96 8.14 12.88 -2.02
C ALA A 96 6.91 13.78 -1.77
N ARG A 97 5.95 13.29 -0.97
CA ARG A 97 4.67 13.98 -0.69
C ARG A 97 4.78 15.07 0.37
N GLN A 98 5.56 14.83 1.40
CA GLN A 98 5.82 15.76 2.51
C GLN A 98 7.25 15.55 3.03
N PRO A 99 8.24 16.22 2.43
CA PRO A 99 9.66 16.05 2.77
C PRO A 99 10.02 16.41 4.21
N ASP A 100 9.18 17.18 4.89
CA ASP A 100 9.31 17.64 6.27
C ASP A 100 8.34 16.91 7.23
N ALA A 101 7.87 15.70 6.86
CA ALA A 101 6.86 14.98 7.61
C ALA A 101 7.26 14.78 9.09
N PRO A 102 6.37 15.09 10.05
CA PRO A 102 6.65 14.98 11.46
C PRO A 102 6.78 13.51 11.89
N PRO A 103 7.46 13.22 13.03
CA PRO A 103 7.74 11.86 13.49
C PRO A 103 6.51 10.93 13.55
N ALA A 104 5.37 11.42 14.07
CA ALA A 104 4.14 10.63 14.15
C ALA A 104 3.62 10.21 12.76
N LEU A 105 3.65 11.09 11.77
CA LEU A 105 3.25 10.77 10.40
C LEU A 105 4.21 9.79 9.74
N GLN A 106 5.51 9.88 10.00
CA GLN A 106 6.49 8.91 9.53
C GLN A 106 6.20 7.50 10.09
N LEU A 107 5.95 7.39 11.39
CA LEU A 107 5.55 6.11 12.02
C LEU A 107 4.23 5.59 11.46
N ALA A 108 3.22 6.45 11.29
CA ALA A 108 1.91 6.03 10.78
C ALA A 108 1.97 5.55 9.31
N CYS A 109 2.73 6.24 8.45
CA CYS A 109 2.96 5.79 7.08
C CYS A 109 3.76 4.49 7.05
N ARG A 110 4.79 4.35 7.89
CA ARG A 110 5.56 3.11 7.98
C ARG A 110 4.68 1.96 8.50
N ALA A 111 3.76 2.21 9.42
CA ALA A 111 2.82 1.23 9.97
C ALA A 111 1.55 1.03 9.13
N GLN A 112 1.44 1.62 7.95
CA GLN A 112 0.29 1.37 7.08
C GLN A 112 0.26 -0.12 6.72
N HIS A 113 -0.90 -0.76 6.91
CA HIS A 113 -1.07 -2.21 6.82
C HIS A 113 -0.34 -3.03 7.90
N PHE A 114 -0.12 -2.44 9.09
CA PHE A 114 0.45 -3.15 10.23
C PHE A 114 -0.18 -4.53 10.46
N ARG A 115 0.65 -5.57 10.36
CA ARG A 115 0.28 -7.00 10.55
C ARG A 115 -0.94 -7.46 9.75
N ARG A 116 -1.17 -6.84 8.60
CA ARG A 116 -2.37 -7.05 7.78
C ARG A 116 -2.58 -8.49 7.33
N TRP A 117 -1.51 -9.27 7.11
CA TRP A 117 -1.61 -10.68 6.69
C TRP A 117 -2.34 -11.56 7.72
N GLU A 118 -2.39 -11.16 8.98
CA GLU A 118 -3.06 -11.91 10.06
C GLU A 118 -4.59 -11.87 9.94
N LEU A 119 -5.12 -10.89 9.22
CA LEU A 119 -6.55 -10.78 8.92
C LEU A 119 -6.76 -10.75 7.40
N PRO A 120 -6.59 -11.90 6.71
CA PRO A 120 -6.62 -11.97 5.27
C PRO A 120 -8.00 -11.61 4.72
N ARG A 121 -8.07 -11.05 3.50
CA ARG A 121 -9.35 -10.65 2.88
C ARG A 121 -10.32 -11.83 2.74
N SER A 122 -9.81 -13.05 2.54
CA SER A 122 -10.61 -14.28 2.43
C SER A 122 -11.39 -14.63 3.69
N SER A 123 -11.05 -14.05 4.86
CA SER A 123 -11.78 -14.27 6.13
C SER A 123 -13.19 -13.66 6.17
N HIS A 124 -13.61 -12.94 5.12
CA HIS A 124 -14.93 -12.31 5.05
C HIS A 124 -15.58 -12.57 3.67
N PRO A 125 -16.92 -12.55 3.57
CA PRO A 125 -17.62 -12.81 2.30
C PRO A 125 -17.13 -11.91 1.15
N PRO A 126 -17.10 -12.38 -0.11
CA PRO A 126 -16.68 -11.61 -1.28
C PRO A 126 -17.72 -10.58 -1.74
N THR A 127 -18.47 -10.01 -0.81
CA THR A 127 -19.48 -8.98 -1.06
C THR A 127 -18.93 -7.59 -0.72
N ARG A 128 -19.65 -6.54 -1.13
CA ARG A 128 -19.32 -5.16 -0.73
C ARG A 128 -19.38 -5.00 0.79
N ALA A 129 -20.42 -5.53 1.44
CA ALA A 129 -20.56 -5.47 2.89
C ALA A 129 -19.40 -6.19 3.59
N GLY A 130 -19.08 -7.42 3.15
CA GLY A 130 -17.95 -8.18 3.70
C GLY A 130 -16.61 -7.45 3.56
N TYR A 131 -16.40 -6.74 2.44
CA TYR A 131 -15.22 -5.89 2.24
C TYR A 131 -15.17 -4.72 3.24
N LEU A 132 -16.28 -4.02 3.46
CA LEU A 132 -16.33 -2.87 4.37
C LEU A 132 -16.10 -3.30 5.83
N THR A 133 -16.74 -4.39 6.26
CA THR A 133 -16.54 -4.98 7.59
C THR A 133 -15.08 -5.38 7.80
N TRP A 134 -14.51 -6.12 6.84
CA TRP A 134 -13.11 -6.51 6.88
C TRP A 134 -12.18 -5.30 6.97
N ARG A 135 -12.42 -4.25 6.17
CA ARG A 135 -11.56 -3.06 6.14
C ARG A 135 -11.62 -2.28 7.45
N ALA A 136 -12.81 -2.16 8.06
CA ALA A 136 -12.98 -1.54 9.38
C ALA A 136 -12.22 -2.33 10.45
N LYS A 137 -12.41 -3.65 10.50
CA LYS A 137 -11.72 -4.53 11.44
C LYS A 137 -10.20 -4.48 11.28
N GLN A 138 -9.70 -4.48 10.04
CA GLN A 138 -8.27 -4.34 9.77
C GLN A 138 -7.67 -3.07 10.37
N LYS A 139 -8.33 -1.92 10.16
CA LYS A 139 -7.86 -0.64 10.70
C LYS A 139 -7.82 -0.63 12.23
N SER A 140 -8.90 -1.12 12.87
CA SER A 140 -8.97 -1.17 14.33
C SER A 140 -7.94 -2.12 14.92
N THR A 141 -7.77 -3.31 14.34
CA THR A 141 -6.79 -4.31 14.80
C THR A 141 -5.36 -3.81 14.63
N ALA A 142 -5.03 -3.25 13.47
CA ALA A 142 -3.70 -2.67 13.20
C ALA A 142 -3.36 -1.58 14.22
N ALA A 143 -4.28 -0.63 14.46
CA ALA A 143 -4.05 0.44 15.42
C ALA A 143 -3.92 -0.07 16.86
N ALA A 144 -4.73 -1.05 17.28
CA ALA A 144 -4.64 -1.62 18.62
C ALA A 144 -3.31 -2.37 18.84
N GLN A 145 -2.90 -3.21 17.89
CA GLN A 145 -1.63 -3.94 17.96
C GLN A 145 -0.43 -2.98 17.94
N LEU A 146 -0.49 -1.93 17.11
CA LEU A 146 0.55 -0.91 17.04
C LEU A 146 0.64 -0.12 18.35
N THR A 147 -0.48 0.33 18.92
CA THR A 147 -0.49 1.01 20.22
C THR A 147 0.14 0.13 21.30
N ALA A 148 -0.22 -1.16 21.36
CA ALA A 148 0.37 -2.09 22.30
C ALA A 148 1.90 -2.22 22.12
N LEU A 149 2.37 -2.38 20.88
CA LEU A 149 3.80 -2.43 20.55
C LEU A 149 4.55 -1.16 21.02
N LEU A 150 4.01 0.02 20.69
CA LEU A 150 4.66 1.31 20.99
C LEU A 150 4.64 1.65 22.48
N THR A 151 3.67 1.14 23.22
CA THR A 151 3.52 1.43 24.66
C THR A 151 4.36 0.48 25.52
N SER A 152 4.41 -0.81 25.15
CA SER A 152 5.00 -1.86 26.00
C SER A 152 6.48 -2.13 25.73
N SER A 153 7.03 -1.61 24.63
CA SER A 153 8.41 -1.92 24.25
C SER A 153 9.44 -1.16 25.10
N ALA A 154 10.22 -1.90 25.88
CA ALA A 154 11.34 -1.36 26.64
C ALA A 154 12.47 -0.77 25.76
N ALA A 155 12.52 -1.16 24.48
CA ALA A 155 13.53 -0.70 23.53
C ALA A 155 13.31 0.76 23.06
N ILE A 156 12.15 1.36 23.34
CA ILE A 156 11.83 2.74 23.00
C ILE A 156 12.19 3.63 24.20
N GLN A 157 13.32 4.34 24.12
CA GLN A 157 13.81 5.21 25.19
C GLN A 157 14.19 6.61 24.69
N PRO A 158 13.70 7.70 25.34
CA PRO A 158 12.63 7.69 26.34
C PRO A 158 11.29 7.22 25.75
N PRO A 159 10.34 6.73 26.57
CA PRO A 159 9.02 6.30 26.08
C PRO A 159 8.35 7.39 25.23
N LEU A 160 7.61 6.97 24.20
CA LEU A 160 6.79 7.90 23.42
C LEU A 160 5.67 8.45 24.30
N ALA A 161 5.37 9.74 24.16
CA ALA A 161 4.27 10.35 24.88
C ALA A 161 2.93 9.69 24.47
N PRO A 162 1.98 9.47 25.41
CA PRO A 162 0.70 8.84 25.08
C PRO A 162 -0.08 9.54 23.95
N ALA A 163 0.01 10.87 23.87
CA ALA A 163 -0.62 11.66 22.81
C ALA A 163 -0.05 11.33 21.41
N GLU A 164 1.26 11.07 21.32
CA GLU A 164 1.93 10.72 20.05
C GLU A 164 1.51 9.32 19.58
N ILE A 165 1.45 8.36 20.51
CA ILE A 165 0.94 7.00 20.21
C ILE A 165 -0.52 7.07 19.75
N ALA A 166 -1.35 7.86 20.44
CA ALA A 166 -2.75 8.07 20.06
C ALA A 166 -2.87 8.71 18.67
N ARG A 167 -1.99 9.67 18.34
CA ARG A 167 -1.94 10.30 17.03
C ARG A 167 -1.60 9.30 15.91
N VAL A 168 -0.55 8.50 16.10
CA VAL A 168 -0.18 7.43 15.15
C VAL A 168 -1.33 6.45 14.94
N ALA A 169 -1.99 6.02 16.02
CA ALA A 169 -3.11 5.10 15.95
C ALA A 169 -4.32 5.68 15.20
N ALA A 170 -4.63 6.97 15.41
CA ALA A 170 -5.71 7.68 14.71
C ALA A 170 -5.45 7.78 13.20
N LEU A 171 -4.20 8.09 12.81
CA LEU A 171 -3.76 8.12 11.41
C LEU A 171 -3.91 6.75 10.73
N VAL A 172 -3.50 5.65 11.40
CA VAL A 172 -3.66 4.28 10.87
C VAL A 172 -5.13 3.90 10.70
N ARG A 173 -6.02 4.35 11.59
CA ARG A 173 -7.46 4.17 11.43
C ARG A 173 -8.05 5.04 10.31
N LYS A 174 -7.33 6.09 9.92
CA LYS A 174 -7.76 7.13 8.96
C LYS A 174 -9.02 7.84 9.44
N GLU A 175 -9.10 8.15 10.73
CA GLU A 175 -10.27 8.80 11.35
C GLU A 175 -10.53 10.19 10.76
N GLY A 176 -9.47 10.92 10.38
CA GLY A 176 -9.57 12.22 9.73
C GLY A 176 -10.38 12.20 8.43
N LEU A 177 -10.26 11.17 7.58
CA LEU A 177 -11.01 11.09 6.31
C LEU A 177 -12.52 10.96 6.53
N GLN A 178 -12.95 10.25 7.58
CA GLN A 178 -14.37 10.11 7.90
C GLN A 178 -14.97 11.45 8.35
N GLN A 179 -14.20 12.24 9.10
CA GLN A 179 -14.61 13.59 9.50
C GLN A 179 -14.62 14.54 8.29
N GLN A 180 -13.61 14.47 7.42
CA GLN A 180 -13.52 15.31 6.22
C GLN A 180 -14.70 15.15 5.26
N GLN A 181 -15.28 13.95 5.14
CA GLN A 181 -16.49 13.72 4.33
C GLN A 181 -17.75 14.41 4.90
N LEU A 182 -17.73 14.80 6.17
CA LEU A 182 -18.82 15.48 6.87
C LEU A 182 -18.60 16.99 6.97
N LEU A 183 -17.38 17.47 6.75
CA LEU A 183 -16.98 18.85 6.91
C LEU A 183 -17.11 19.61 5.58
N GLN A 184 -17.90 20.69 5.59
CA GLN A 184 -18.08 21.54 4.40
C GLN A 184 -16.89 22.48 4.13
N GLN A 185 -15.97 22.63 5.10
CA GLN A 185 -14.85 23.57 5.02
C GLN A 185 -13.48 22.86 4.96
N GLU A 186 -12.66 23.28 4.01
CA GLU A 186 -11.34 22.69 3.74
C GLU A 186 -10.34 22.86 4.89
N GLN A 187 -10.47 23.91 5.70
CA GLN A 187 -9.58 24.21 6.84
C GLN A 187 -9.75 23.26 8.03
N GLN A 188 -10.84 22.47 8.07
CA GLN A 188 -11.08 21.49 9.14
C GLN A 188 -10.59 20.08 8.76
N ARG A 189 -9.92 19.95 7.60
CA ARG A 189 -9.39 18.68 7.14
C ARG A 189 -8.07 18.38 7.86
N ASP A 190 -8.00 17.20 8.47
CA ASP A 190 -6.73 16.65 8.98
C ASP A 190 -5.73 16.39 7.83
N GLU A 191 -4.80 17.32 7.62
CA GLU A 191 -3.81 17.29 6.53
C GLU A 191 -2.92 16.04 6.61
N GLU A 192 -2.50 15.59 7.80
CA GLU A 192 -1.65 14.40 7.91
C GLU A 192 -2.41 13.13 7.50
N THR A 193 -3.71 13.05 7.81
CA THR A 193 -4.53 11.94 7.32
C THR A 193 -4.65 11.99 5.79
N GLN A 194 -4.81 13.19 5.20
CA GLN A 194 -4.84 13.35 3.74
C GLN A 194 -3.50 12.93 3.10
N VAL A 195 -2.37 13.31 3.71
CA VAL A 195 -1.02 12.92 3.26
C VAL A 195 -0.85 11.41 3.31
N LEU A 196 -1.28 10.75 4.40
CA LEU A 196 -1.22 9.29 4.49
C LEU A 196 -2.06 8.61 3.39
N GLU A 197 -3.25 9.13 3.08
CA GLU A 197 -4.09 8.60 1.99
C GLU A 197 -3.45 8.83 0.62
N ASP A 198 -2.87 10.01 0.38
CA ASP A 198 -2.11 10.33 -0.83
C ASP A 198 -0.98 9.30 -1.01
N VAL A 199 -0.16 9.10 0.02
CA VAL A 199 0.97 8.15 0.00
C VAL A 199 0.48 6.72 -0.28
N ALA A 200 -0.60 6.27 0.36
CA ALA A 200 -1.15 4.93 0.11
C ALA A 200 -1.66 4.77 -1.34
N CYS A 201 -2.28 5.81 -1.91
CA CYS A 201 -2.70 5.81 -3.31
C CYS A 201 -1.50 5.81 -4.26
N LEU A 202 -0.46 6.59 -3.95
CA LEU A 202 0.76 6.64 -4.75
C LEU A 202 1.49 5.29 -4.77
N VAL A 203 1.62 4.63 -3.61
CA VAL A 203 2.17 3.26 -3.53
C VAL A 203 1.34 2.28 -4.35
N PHE A 204 0.00 2.36 -4.31
CA PHE A 204 -0.85 1.49 -5.13
C PHE A 204 -0.59 1.69 -6.64
N LEU A 205 -0.55 2.93 -7.10
CA LEU A 205 -0.33 3.26 -8.51
C LEU A 205 1.04 2.77 -9.00
N ASP A 206 2.08 2.94 -8.18
CA ASP A 206 3.46 2.65 -8.55
C ASP A 206 3.84 1.16 -8.40
N ASP A 207 3.35 0.49 -7.34
CA ASP A 207 3.83 -0.84 -6.96
C ASP A 207 2.85 -1.97 -7.33
N ARG A 208 1.54 -1.67 -7.38
CA ARG A 208 0.49 -2.70 -7.41
C ARG A 208 -0.43 -2.64 -8.61
N LEU A 209 -0.54 -1.51 -9.31
CA LEU A 209 -1.56 -1.29 -10.35
C LEU A 209 -1.51 -2.35 -11.45
N ASP A 210 -0.33 -2.62 -12.00
CA ASP A 210 -0.16 -3.60 -13.10
C ASP A 210 -0.57 -5.02 -12.67
N GLU A 211 -0.09 -5.49 -11.51
CA GLU A 211 -0.45 -6.81 -10.97
C GLU A 211 -1.94 -6.89 -10.61
N PHE A 212 -2.50 -5.78 -10.09
CA PHE A 212 -3.89 -5.68 -9.70
C PHE A 212 -4.83 -5.77 -10.92
N GLY A 213 -4.43 -5.19 -12.06
CA GLY A 213 -5.17 -5.26 -13.32
C GLY A 213 -5.18 -6.61 -14.01
N GLN A 214 -4.22 -7.48 -13.72
CA GLN A 214 -4.10 -8.80 -14.35
C GLN A 214 -5.02 -9.87 -13.72
N ARG A 215 -5.81 -9.53 -12.69
CA ARG A 215 -6.67 -10.51 -12.02
C ARG A 215 -7.89 -10.84 -12.86
N ALA A 216 -8.25 -12.12 -12.89
CA ALA A 216 -9.40 -12.62 -13.66
C ALA A 216 -10.73 -11.89 -13.37
N ALA A 217 -10.92 -11.39 -12.14
CA ALA A 217 -12.12 -10.66 -11.73
C ALA A 217 -12.06 -9.13 -12.02
N MET A 218 -11.11 -8.69 -12.84
CA MET A 218 -10.83 -7.29 -13.13
C MET A 218 -10.95 -7.00 -14.62
N ASP A 219 -12.13 -6.50 -15.02
CA ASP A 219 -12.32 -5.90 -16.33
C ASP A 219 -11.89 -4.42 -16.33
N GLU A 220 -11.87 -3.82 -17.51
CA GLU A 220 -11.47 -2.43 -17.71
C GLU A 220 -12.40 -1.45 -16.98
N ASP A 221 -13.71 -1.60 -17.07
CA ASP A 221 -14.68 -0.68 -16.46
C ASP A 221 -14.55 -0.63 -14.93
N LYS A 222 -14.35 -1.79 -14.33
CA LYS A 222 -14.11 -1.93 -12.90
C LYS A 222 -12.76 -1.33 -12.52
N MET A 223 -11.73 -1.50 -13.33
CA MET A 223 -10.43 -0.87 -13.12
C MET A 223 -10.53 0.65 -13.18
N VAL A 224 -11.18 1.19 -14.20
CA VAL A 224 -11.45 2.63 -14.37
C VAL A 224 -12.23 3.16 -13.17
N THR A 225 -13.25 2.44 -12.71
CA THR A 225 -14.03 2.79 -11.50
C THR A 225 -13.17 2.82 -10.23
N ILE A 226 -12.22 1.89 -10.10
CA ILE A 226 -11.29 1.85 -8.97
C ILE A 226 -10.33 3.05 -9.04
N LEU A 227 -9.77 3.34 -10.22
CA LEU A 227 -8.87 4.46 -10.42
C LEU A 227 -9.54 5.80 -10.16
N ARG A 228 -10.79 6.00 -10.59
CA ARG A 228 -11.57 7.19 -10.23
C ARG A 228 -11.69 7.36 -8.72
N LYS A 229 -12.00 6.28 -8.00
CA LYS A 229 -12.08 6.31 -6.52
C LYS A 229 -10.73 6.54 -5.85
N THR A 230 -9.66 5.97 -6.39
CA THR A 230 -8.29 6.23 -5.94
C THR A 230 -7.94 7.71 -6.14
N TRP A 231 -8.34 8.30 -7.27
CA TRP A 231 -8.07 9.71 -7.58
C TRP A 231 -8.84 10.69 -6.69
N ALA A 232 -10.14 10.42 -6.46
CA ALA A 232 -11.01 11.24 -5.61
C ALA A 232 -10.56 11.27 -4.13
N LYS A 233 -9.77 10.29 -3.69
CA LYS A 233 -9.20 10.25 -2.34
C LYS A 233 -7.95 11.11 -2.19
N MET A 234 -7.30 11.47 -3.30
CA MET A 234 -6.04 12.19 -3.27
C MET A 234 -6.24 13.70 -3.25
N GLY A 235 -5.45 14.38 -2.42
CA GLY A 235 -5.32 15.83 -2.42
C GLY A 235 -4.65 16.34 -3.69
N ALA A 236 -4.62 17.68 -3.86
CA ALA A 236 -4.00 18.30 -5.03
C ALA A 236 -2.55 17.85 -5.24
N ARG A 237 -1.74 17.84 -4.17
CA ARG A 237 -0.33 17.44 -4.20
C ARG A 237 -0.14 15.95 -4.49
N GLY A 238 -0.98 15.07 -3.93
CA GLY A 238 -0.96 13.64 -4.28
C GLY A 238 -1.27 13.40 -5.76
N ARG A 239 -2.28 14.09 -6.31
CA ARG A 239 -2.63 14.02 -7.73
C ARG A 239 -1.52 14.56 -8.64
N GLU A 240 -0.84 15.63 -8.24
CA GLU A 240 0.33 16.16 -8.95
C GLU A 240 1.46 15.12 -9.05
N LEU A 241 1.82 14.49 -7.94
CA LEU A 241 2.83 13.43 -7.91
C LEU A 241 2.42 12.23 -8.78
N ALA A 242 1.15 11.82 -8.71
CA ALA A 242 0.62 10.72 -9.51
C ALA A 242 0.72 11.00 -11.02
N ARG A 243 0.48 12.26 -11.46
CA ARG A 243 0.65 12.66 -12.87
C ARG A 243 2.10 12.59 -13.34
N GLY A 244 3.07 12.76 -12.43
CA GLY A 244 4.50 12.67 -12.74
C GLY A 244 5.06 11.25 -12.75
N MET A 245 4.26 10.21 -12.47
CA MET A 245 4.71 8.82 -12.42
C MET A 245 5.03 8.26 -13.81
N ALA A 246 6.09 7.45 -13.88
CA ALA A 246 6.39 6.63 -15.05
C ALA A 246 5.60 5.30 -14.99
N LEU A 247 4.32 5.36 -15.34
CA LEU A 247 3.45 4.18 -15.39
C LEU A 247 3.70 3.34 -16.65
N SER A 248 3.31 2.06 -16.61
CA SER A 248 3.26 1.22 -17.80
C SER A 248 2.26 1.81 -18.82
N GLU A 249 2.44 1.52 -20.13
CA GLU A 249 1.50 2.00 -21.16
C GLU A 249 0.05 1.61 -20.85
N ALA A 250 -0.17 0.39 -20.37
CA ALA A 250 -1.49 -0.10 -19.98
C ALA A 250 -2.06 0.65 -18.77
N ALA A 251 -1.25 0.85 -17.73
CA ALA A 251 -1.63 1.61 -16.55
C ALA A 251 -1.94 3.08 -16.88
N ALA A 252 -1.10 3.71 -17.70
CA ALA A 252 -1.28 5.10 -18.16
C ALA A 252 -2.58 5.25 -18.96
N ALA A 253 -2.91 4.31 -19.85
CA ALA A 253 -4.16 4.32 -20.60
C ALA A 253 -5.38 4.22 -19.69
N LEU A 254 -5.34 3.34 -18.67
CA LEU A 254 -6.41 3.20 -17.69
C LEU A 254 -6.61 4.46 -16.84
N VAL A 255 -5.52 5.07 -16.38
CA VAL A 255 -5.57 6.35 -15.66
C VAL A 255 -6.14 7.45 -16.56
N GLY A 256 -5.70 7.54 -17.83
CA GLY A 256 -6.25 8.49 -18.79
C GLY A 256 -7.77 8.34 -18.95
N LYS A 257 -8.28 7.11 -19.11
CA LYS A 257 -9.72 6.83 -19.16
C LYS A 257 -10.45 7.21 -17.87
N ALA A 258 -9.83 6.98 -16.72
CA ALA A 258 -10.40 7.37 -15.43
C ALA A 258 -10.60 8.88 -15.33
N LEU A 259 -9.63 9.67 -15.82
CA LEU A 259 -9.63 11.14 -15.73
C LEU A 259 -10.42 11.83 -16.85
N ALA A 260 -10.60 11.19 -18.01
CA ALA A 260 -11.36 11.76 -19.13
C ALA A 260 -12.87 11.93 -18.84
N GLY A 261 -13.40 11.27 -17.80
CA GLY A 261 -14.83 11.25 -17.46
C GLY A 261 -15.33 12.37 -16.54
N GLY A 262 -14.52 13.41 -16.28
CA GLY A 262 -14.90 14.57 -15.46
C GLY A 262 -14.43 14.47 -14.00
N GLU A 263 -14.00 15.62 -13.48
CA GLU A 263 -13.56 15.85 -12.11
C GLU A 263 -14.61 15.41 -11.09
N VAL A 264 -14.18 14.62 -10.11
CA VAL A 264 -14.78 14.51 -8.77
C VAL A 264 -13.64 14.46 -7.77
#